data_AF-A0A8S9WZ15-F1
#
_entry.id   AF-A0A8S9WZ15-F1
#
_cell.length_a   1.000
_cell.length_b   1.000
_cell.length_c   1.000
_cell.angle_alpha   90.00
_cell.angle_beta   90.00
_cell.angle_gamma   90.00
#
_symmetry.space_group_name_H-M   'P 1'
#
loop_
_entity.id
_entity.type
_entity.pdbx_description
1 polymer ?
#
loop_
_entity_poly.entity_id
_entity_poly.type
_entity_poly.pdbx_seq_one_letter_code
_entity_poly.pdbx_strand_id
1 'polypeptide(L)'
;MSQQQLEQAAGMEGDPPFDEAVQQIFDTFQEETEANATIPEDTVTTPEPCNAPQNTLAGIVNCIRYAGRADMHMTRAANSHAAVVAMMRLARWIPQYQRIAQERDVLLEQREQWRTERDEILREQAADRREIQELRRTLGLETTEPLAARIVVSLPATNVNPPMTPSTSSQSQPSERGPGDAGGTVIAHGIPLKDQYIGLIGSRQQTKGQERLMI
;
A
#
# COMPACT_ATOMS: atom_id res chain seq x y z
N MET A 1 -29.23 -6.04 -58.58
CA MET A 1 -28.63 -6.35 -57.27
C MET A 1 -28.84 -7.84 -57.04
N SER A 2 -27.78 -8.63 -57.15
CA SER A 2 -27.87 -10.09 -56.96
C SER A 2 -27.81 -10.43 -55.47
N GLN A 3 -28.45 -11.53 -55.07
CA GLN A 3 -28.52 -12.00 -53.68
C GLN A 3 -27.12 -12.14 -53.01
N GLN A 4 -26.09 -12.45 -53.81
CA GLN A 4 -24.69 -12.49 -53.36
C GLN A 4 -24.13 -11.13 -52.90
N GLN A 5 -24.66 -10.00 -53.41
CA GLN A 5 -24.25 -8.66 -52.96
C GLN A 5 -24.87 -8.27 -51.61
N LEU A 6 -26.01 -8.87 -51.25
CA LEU A 6 -26.64 -8.69 -49.94
C LEU A 6 -25.96 -9.55 -48.85
N GLU A 7 -25.52 -10.75 -49.20
CA GLU A 7 -24.79 -11.64 -48.27
C GLU A 7 -23.37 -11.13 -47.97
N GLN A 8 -22.69 -10.51 -48.95
CA GLN A 8 -21.39 -9.86 -48.70
C GLN A 8 -21.49 -8.61 -47.81
N ALA A 9 -22.64 -7.92 -47.80
CA ALA A 9 -22.87 -6.78 -46.92
C ALA A 9 -23.21 -7.21 -45.49
N ALA A 10 -23.90 -8.35 -45.31
CA ALA A 10 -24.26 -8.89 -44.00
C ALA A 10 -23.07 -9.40 -43.17
N GLY A 11 -21.91 -9.63 -43.79
CA GLY A 11 -20.67 -10.00 -43.11
C GLY A 11 -19.82 -8.80 -42.63
N MET A 12 -20.27 -7.58 -42.89
CA MET A 12 -19.56 -6.33 -42.59
C MET A 12 -20.27 -5.48 -41.52
N GLU A 13 -21.25 -6.04 -40.82
CA GLU A 13 -21.92 -5.39 -39.70
C GLU A 13 -21.14 -5.68 -38.41
N GLY A 14 -19.97 -5.05 -38.28
CA GLY A 14 -19.28 -4.97 -37.00
C GLY A 14 -20.10 -4.14 -36.02
N ASP A 15 -19.92 -4.39 -34.71
CA ASP A 15 -20.55 -3.57 -33.68
C ASP A 15 -20.28 -2.08 -33.97
N PRO A 16 -21.28 -1.20 -33.78
CA PRO A 16 -21.09 0.22 -34.01
C PRO A 16 -19.89 0.70 -33.18
N PRO A 17 -19.06 1.62 -33.72
CA PRO A 17 -17.93 2.15 -33.00
C PRO A 17 -18.39 2.73 -31.67
N PHE A 18 -17.53 2.65 -30.66
CA PHE A 18 -17.80 3.24 -29.36
C PHE A 18 -18.11 4.73 -29.51
N ASP A 19 -19.01 5.21 -28.67
CA ASP A 19 -19.23 6.64 -28.48
C ASP A 19 -17.90 7.33 -28.12
N GLU A 20 -17.70 8.56 -28.59
CA GLU A 20 -16.46 9.32 -28.40
C GLU A 20 -16.05 9.38 -26.92
N ALA A 21 -17.01 9.53 -26.01
CA ALA A 21 -16.73 9.57 -24.57
C ALA A 21 -16.25 8.22 -24.04
N VAL A 22 -16.75 7.11 -24.60
CA VAL A 22 -16.32 5.76 -24.23
C VAL A 22 -14.91 5.50 -24.75
N GLN A 23 -14.62 5.90 -25.99
CA GLN A 23 -13.27 5.80 -26.55
C GLN A 23 -12.27 6.61 -25.71
N GLN A 24 -12.63 7.85 -25.33
CA GLN A 24 -11.78 8.70 -24.50
C GLN A 24 -11.46 8.07 -23.13
N ILE A 25 -12.39 7.33 -22.53
CA ILE A 25 -12.15 6.61 -21.26
C ILE A 25 -11.09 5.52 -21.47
N PHE A 26 -11.18 4.75 -22.55
CA PHE A 26 -10.19 3.72 -22.88
C PHE A 26 -8.83 4.32 -23.23
N ASP A 27 -8.80 5.39 -24.02
CA ASP A 27 -7.57 6.09 -24.37
C ASP A 27 -6.89 6.63 -23.11
N THR A 28 -7.65 7.27 -22.20
CA THR A 28 -7.12 7.75 -20.91
C THR A 28 -6.52 6.62 -20.07
N PHE A 29 -7.19 5.47 -20.01
CA PHE A 29 -6.68 4.30 -19.30
C PHE A 29 -5.36 3.81 -19.93
N GLN A 30 -5.32 3.73 -21.26
CA GLN A 30 -4.16 3.25 -22.00
C GLN A 30 -2.97 4.22 -21.85
N GLU A 31 -3.20 5.52 -22.01
CA GLU A 31 -2.18 6.56 -21.81
C GLU A 31 -1.56 6.49 -20.41
N GLU A 32 -2.37 6.33 -19.37
CA GLU A 32 -1.86 6.22 -17.99
C GLU A 32 -1.16 4.87 -17.74
N THR A 33 -1.58 3.80 -18.41
CA THR A 33 -0.89 2.50 -18.36
C THR A 33 0.49 2.61 -19.00
N GLU A 34 0.58 3.24 -20.17
CA GLU A 34 1.84 3.47 -20.87
C GLU A 34 2.75 4.42 -20.10
N ALA A 35 2.21 5.51 -19.55
CA ALA A 35 2.94 6.44 -18.71
C ALA A 35 3.56 5.73 -17.50
N ASN A 36 2.80 4.87 -16.83
CA ASN A 36 3.32 4.06 -15.73
C ASN A 36 4.39 3.08 -16.21
N ALA A 37 4.25 2.45 -17.37
CA ALA A 37 5.27 1.54 -17.90
C ALA A 37 6.63 2.22 -18.14
N THR A 38 6.69 3.55 -18.26
CA THR A 38 7.97 4.28 -18.40
C THR A 38 8.76 4.40 -17.09
N ILE A 39 8.11 4.27 -15.94
CA ILE A 39 8.77 4.42 -14.65
C ILE A 39 9.35 3.06 -14.23
N PRO A 40 10.66 2.99 -13.90
CA PRO A 40 11.33 1.74 -13.52
C PRO A 40 10.64 0.93 -12.41
N GLU A 41 10.73 -0.40 -12.49
CA GLU A 41 10.10 -1.33 -11.53
C GLU A 41 10.74 -1.28 -10.13
N ASP A 42 12.00 -0.83 -10.03
CA ASP A 42 12.72 -0.66 -8.75
C ASP A 42 12.28 0.61 -8.00
N THR A 43 11.52 1.49 -8.65
CA THR A 43 11.05 2.75 -8.10
C THR A 43 9.73 2.54 -7.36
N VAL A 44 9.81 2.31 -6.04
CA VAL A 44 8.66 2.11 -5.14
C VAL A 44 8.20 3.43 -4.52
N THR A 45 7.77 4.38 -5.36
CA THR A 45 7.36 5.72 -4.93
C THR A 45 6.05 6.19 -5.53
N THR A 46 5.24 5.26 -6.07
CA THR A 46 3.98 5.63 -6.72
C THR A 46 3.05 6.30 -5.74
N PRO A 47 2.61 7.54 -6.01
CA PRO A 47 1.71 8.25 -5.11
C PRO A 47 0.33 7.60 -5.12
N GLU A 48 -0.30 7.54 -3.96
CA GLU A 48 -1.70 7.11 -3.85
C GLU A 48 -2.61 8.15 -4.54
N PRO A 49 -3.62 7.72 -5.33
CA PRO A 49 -4.58 8.65 -5.92
C PRO A 49 -5.29 9.45 -4.81
N CYS A 50 -5.25 10.78 -4.88
CA CYS A 50 -5.68 11.68 -3.80
C CYS A 50 -7.19 11.67 -3.44
N ASN A 51 -8.00 10.75 -3.98
CA ASN A 51 -9.46 10.76 -3.82
C ASN A 51 -10.00 9.35 -3.56
N ALA A 52 -11.03 9.28 -2.72
CA ALA A 52 -11.74 8.05 -2.38
C ALA A 52 -12.55 7.46 -3.56
N PRO A 53 -12.20 6.27 -4.11
CA PRO A 53 -12.89 5.67 -5.27
C PRO A 53 -14.35 5.36 -5.00
N GLN A 54 -14.67 5.00 -3.77
CA GLN A 54 -16.04 4.79 -3.33
C GLN A 54 -16.93 6.03 -3.55
N ASN A 55 -16.40 7.24 -3.34
CA ASN A 55 -17.15 8.48 -3.51
C ASN A 55 -17.35 8.82 -4.99
N THR A 56 -16.33 8.60 -5.81
CA THR A 56 -16.40 8.78 -7.27
C THR A 56 -17.43 7.82 -7.87
N LEU A 57 -17.40 6.54 -7.50
CA LEU A 57 -18.36 5.53 -7.96
C LEU A 57 -19.80 5.87 -7.57
N ALA A 58 -20.01 6.25 -6.30
CA ALA A 58 -21.33 6.70 -5.84
C ALA A 58 -21.81 7.96 -6.60
N GLY A 59 -20.89 8.89 -6.89
CA GLY A 59 -21.15 10.07 -7.72
C GLY A 59 -21.59 9.73 -9.13
N ILE A 60 -20.92 8.78 -9.80
CA ILE A 60 -21.28 8.31 -11.15
C ILE A 60 -22.70 7.74 -11.17
N VAL A 61 -23.01 6.84 -10.21
CA VAL A 61 -24.35 6.24 -10.12
C VAL A 61 -25.42 7.32 -9.93
N ASN A 62 -25.16 8.33 -9.08
CA ASN A 62 -26.06 9.46 -8.90
C ASN A 62 -26.26 10.26 -10.19
N CYS A 63 -25.17 10.55 -10.92
CA CYS A 63 -25.23 11.27 -12.18
C CYS A 63 -26.08 10.51 -13.22
N ILE A 64 -25.83 9.21 -13.41
CA ILE A 64 -26.61 8.37 -14.33
C ILE A 64 -28.10 8.38 -13.92
N ARG A 65 -28.36 8.26 -12.61
CA ARG A 65 -29.72 8.26 -12.05
C ARG A 65 -30.47 9.57 -12.33
N TYR A 66 -29.82 10.71 -12.20
CA TYR A 66 -30.41 12.02 -12.52
C TYR A 66 -30.56 12.22 -14.03
N ALA A 67 -29.59 11.78 -14.84
CA ALA A 67 -29.68 11.85 -16.28
C ALA A 67 -30.86 11.03 -16.85
N GLY A 68 -31.14 9.86 -16.28
CA GLY A 68 -32.26 9.01 -16.71
C GLY A 68 -33.64 9.50 -16.25
N ARG A 69 -33.72 10.34 -15.22
CA ARG A 69 -35.01 10.81 -14.64
C ARG A 69 -35.34 12.27 -14.89
N ALA A 70 -34.40 13.06 -15.39
CA ALA A 70 -34.64 14.48 -15.54
C ALA A 70 -35.48 14.80 -16.79
N ASP A 71 -36.54 15.60 -16.58
CA ASP A 71 -37.39 16.10 -17.66
C ASP A 71 -36.66 17.11 -18.54
N MET A 72 -35.78 17.91 -17.93
CA MET A 72 -35.02 18.97 -18.57
C MET A 72 -33.79 18.40 -19.28
N HIS A 73 -33.67 18.66 -20.58
CA HIS A 73 -32.52 18.26 -21.40
C HIS A 73 -31.18 18.71 -20.81
N MET A 74 -31.09 19.96 -20.34
CA MET A 74 -29.86 20.50 -19.75
C MET A 74 -29.39 19.72 -18.53
N THR A 75 -30.32 19.29 -17.68
CA THR A 75 -30.01 18.45 -16.51
C THR A 75 -29.50 17.08 -16.95
N ARG A 76 -30.09 16.48 -17.99
CA ARG A 76 -29.59 15.22 -18.54
C ARG A 76 -28.17 15.35 -19.05
N ALA A 77 -27.91 16.34 -19.91
CA ALA A 77 -26.60 16.58 -20.50
C ALA A 77 -25.52 16.84 -19.43
N ALA A 78 -25.80 17.70 -18.45
CA ALA A 78 -24.86 18.02 -17.38
C ALA A 78 -24.51 16.79 -16.53
N ASN A 79 -25.50 15.96 -16.18
CA ASN A 79 -25.27 14.75 -15.40
C ASN A 79 -24.56 13.66 -16.21
N SER A 80 -24.92 13.46 -17.49
CA SER A 80 -24.19 12.53 -18.37
C SER A 80 -22.72 12.92 -18.51
N HIS A 81 -22.44 14.21 -18.74
CA HIS A 81 -21.07 14.71 -18.84
C HIS A 81 -20.31 14.53 -17.52
N ALA A 82 -20.93 14.85 -16.38
CA ALA A 82 -20.31 14.64 -15.06
C ALA A 82 -19.97 13.17 -14.80
N ALA A 83 -20.83 12.23 -15.24
CA ALA A 83 -20.55 10.80 -15.14
C ALA A 83 -19.32 10.41 -15.98
N VAL A 84 -19.22 10.90 -17.22
CA VAL A 84 -18.04 10.65 -18.10
C VAL A 84 -16.76 11.19 -17.46
N VAL A 85 -16.78 12.42 -16.94
CA VAL A 85 -15.60 13.01 -16.25
C VAL A 85 -15.17 12.18 -15.05
N ALA A 86 -16.13 11.68 -14.26
CA ALA A 86 -15.83 10.80 -13.14
C ALA A 86 -15.30 9.43 -13.58
N MET A 87 -15.78 8.88 -14.69
CA MET A 87 -15.24 7.65 -15.29
C MET A 87 -13.80 7.83 -15.77
N MET A 88 -13.47 8.96 -16.40
CA MET A 88 -12.09 9.28 -16.77
C MET A 88 -11.17 9.33 -15.55
N ARG A 89 -11.64 9.86 -14.40
CA ARG A 89 -10.84 9.82 -13.15
C ARG A 89 -10.54 8.40 -12.71
N LEU A 90 -11.52 7.50 -12.78
CA LEU A 90 -11.31 6.09 -12.46
C LEU A 90 -10.34 5.42 -13.44
N ALA A 91 -10.45 5.73 -14.73
CA ALA A 91 -9.53 5.23 -15.76
C ALA A 91 -8.06 5.57 -15.44
N ARG A 92 -7.79 6.74 -14.86
CA ARG A 92 -6.44 7.13 -14.42
C ARG A 92 -5.96 6.39 -13.17
N TRP A 93 -6.87 6.06 -12.25
CA TRP A 93 -6.48 5.42 -10.99
C TRP A 93 -6.22 3.93 -11.12
N ILE A 94 -6.92 3.24 -12.03
CA ILE A 94 -6.77 1.78 -12.14
C ILE A 94 -5.31 1.39 -12.43
N PRO A 95 -4.62 1.98 -13.43
CA PRO A 95 -3.21 1.67 -13.68
C PRO A 95 -2.30 2.03 -12.49
N GLN A 96 -2.58 3.13 -11.80
CA GLN A 96 -1.82 3.55 -10.62
C GLN A 96 -1.96 2.53 -9.47
N TYR A 97 -3.18 2.08 -9.17
CA TYR A 97 -3.40 1.06 -8.14
C TYR A 97 -2.81 -0.30 -8.52
N GLN A 98 -2.85 -0.68 -9.80
CA GLN A 98 -2.19 -1.90 -10.29
C GLN A 98 -0.69 -1.85 -10.04
N ARG A 99 -0.05 -0.71 -10.31
CA ARG A 99 1.37 -0.49 -10.04
C ARG A 99 1.68 -0.54 -8.54
N ILE A 100 0.91 0.15 -7.70
CA ILE A 100 1.09 0.10 -6.23
C ILE A 100 0.99 -1.36 -5.72
N ALA A 101 0.09 -2.16 -6.28
CA ALA A 101 -0.03 -3.56 -5.93
C ALA A 101 1.23 -4.37 -6.32
N GLN A 102 1.80 -4.12 -7.50
CA GLN A 102 3.05 -4.75 -7.95
C GLN A 102 4.23 -4.34 -7.05
N GLU A 103 4.37 -3.05 -6.75
CA GLU A 103 5.40 -2.52 -5.85
C GLU A 103 5.31 -3.15 -4.46
N ARG A 104 4.08 -3.28 -3.93
CA ARG A 104 3.84 -3.98 -2.66
C ARG A 104 4.31 -5.43 -2.72
N ASP A 105 4.02 -6.14 -3.80
CA ASP A 105 4.39 -7.55 -3.92
C ASP A 105 5.91 -7.73 -3.99
N VAL A 106 6.63 -6.83 -4.68
CA VAL A 106 8.10 -6.76 -4.68
C VAL A 106 8.66 -6.50 -3.29
N LEU A 107 8.10 -5.54 -2.56
CA LEU A 107 8.53 -5.24 -1.18
C LEU A 107 8.29 -6.42 -0.23
N LEU A 108 7.21 -7.17 -0.42
CA LEU A 108 6.92 -8.36 0.37
C LEU A 108 7.95 -9.47 0.11
N GLU A 109 8.38 -9.65 -1.12
CA GLU A 109 9.44 -10.60 -1.49
C GLU A 109 10.79 -10.20 -0.89
N GLN A 110 11.21 -8.94 -1.05
CA GLN A 110 12.44 -8.42 -0.46
C GLN A 110 12.46 -8.57 1.06
N ARG A 111 11.32 -8.32 1.72
CA ARG A 111 11.19 -8.52 3.16
C ARG A 111 11.40 -9.97 3.56
N GLU A 112 10.92 -10.93 2.75
CA GLU A 112 11.14 -12.35 3.02
C GLU A 112 12.60 -12.74 2.82
N GLN A 113 13.23 -12.25 1.75
CA GLN A 113 14.66 -12.47 1.49
C GLN A 113 15.50 -12.00 2.67
N TRP A 114 15.30 -10.77 3.15
CA TRP A 114 16.03 -10.26 4.32
C TRP A 114 15.75 -11.03 5.61
N ARG A 115 14.54 -11.57 5.79
CA ARG A 115 14.26 -12.47 6.92
C ARG A 115 15.09 -13.73 6.82
N THR A 116 15.13 -14.36 5.66
CA THR A 116 15.90 -15.60 5.44
C THR A 116 17.40 -15.38 5.61
N GLU A 117 17.95 -14.30 5.06
CA GLU A 117 19.36 -13.92 5.19
C GLU A 117 19.74 -13.66 6.65
N ARG A 118 18.89 -12.92 7.39
CA ARG A 118 19.11 -12.68 8.81
C ARG A 118 19.11 -13.98 9.61
N ASP A 119 18.19 -14.89 9.33
CA ASP A 119 18.10 -16.16 10.04
C ASP A 119 19.29 -17.09 9.70
N GLU A 120 19.83 -17.01 8.48
CA GLU A 120 21.09 -17.67 8.11
C GLU A 120 22.27 -17.13 8.92
N ILE A 121 22.46 -15.80 8.92
CA ILE A 121 23.53 -15.15 9.68
C ILE A 121 23.46 -15.53 11.17
N LEU A 122 22.26 -15.58 11.75
CA LEU A 122 22.09 -15.98 13.15
C LEU A 122 22.46 -17.46 13.40
N ARG A 123 22.19 -18.35 12.44
CA ARG A 123 22.60 -19.76 12.49
C ARG A 123 24.11 -19.92 12.37
N GLU A 124 24.75 -19.23 11.43
CA GLU A 124 26.20 -19.21 11.26
C GLU A 124 26.89 -18.71 12.54
N GLN A 125 26.46 -17.57 13.08
CA GLN A 125 27.01 -17.05 14.34
C GLN A 125 26.80 -18.00 15.53
N ALA A 126 25.69 -18.75 15.56
CA ALA A 126 25.46 -19.75 16.60
C ALA A 126 26.38 -20.96 16.43
N ALA A 127 26.69 -21.36 15.20
CA ALA A 127 27.65 -22.41 14.90
C ALA A 127 29.07 -21.98 15.29
N ASP A 128 29.51 -20.79 14.88
CA ASP A 128 30.82 -20.23 15.23
C ASP A 128 31.00 -20.13 16.75
N ARG A 129 29.97 -19.66 17.47
CA ARG A 129 30.00 -19.60 18.94
C ARG A 129 30.16 -20.98 19.58
N ARG A 130 29.53 -22.02 19.04
CA ARG A 130 29.67 -23.40 19.53
C ARG A 130 31.07 -23.95 19.23
N GLU A 131 31.59 -23.70 18.04
CA GLU A 131 32.95 -24.12 17.66
C GLU A 131 34.00 -23.45 18.55
N ILE A 132 33.90 -22.14 18.79
CA ILE A 132 34.80 -21.41 19.69
C ILE A 132 34.72 -22.00 21.12
N GLN A 133 33.53 -22.35 21.60
CA GLN A 133 33.37 -22.98 22.92
C GLN A 133 34.02 -24.37 22.97
N GLU A 134 33.90 -25.18 21.92
CA GLU A 134 34.53 -26.50 21.85
C GLU A 134 36.06 -26.38 21.77
N LEU A 135 36.58 -25.45 20.96
CA LEU A 135 38.01 -25.17 20.90
C LEU A 135 38.55 -24.71 22.27
N ARG A 136 37.82 -23.85 22.99
CA ARG A 136 38.20 -23.45 24.36
C ARG A 136 38.22 -24.64 25.32
N ARG A 137 37.25 -25.55 25.22
CA ARG A 137 37.18 -26.78 26.04
C ARG A 137 38.37 -27.71 25.75
N THR A 138 38.67 -27.96 24.48
CA THR A 138 39.79 -28.82 24.06
C THR A 138 41.16 -28.24 24.43
N LEU A 139 41.32 -26.92 24.38
CA LEU A 139 42.53 -26.22 24.81
C LEU A 139 42.65 -26.09 26.35
N GLY A 140 41.68 -26.59 27.13
CA GLY A 140 41.67 -26.46 28.59
C GLY A 140 41.51 -25.01 29.08
N LEU A 141 41.07 -24.10 28.21
CA LEU A 141 40.81 -22.68 28.50
C LEU A 141 39.38 -22.50 29.03
N GLU A 142 38.94 -23.34 29.97
CA GLU A 142 37.71 -23.09 30.71
C GLU A 142 37.87 -21.78 31.47
N THR A 143 37.18 -20.76 30.97
CA THR A 143 37.22 -19.43 31.55
C THR A 143 36.38 -19.47 32.82
N THR A 144 37.03 -19.59 33.98
CA THR A 144 36.42 -19.14 35.23
C THR A 144 36.04 -17.68 35.04
N GLU A 145 34.73 -17.42 35.06
CA GLU A 145 34.12 -16.10 34.98
C GLU A 145 34.93 -15.08 35.81
N PRO A 146 35.42 -13.95 35.22
CA PRO A 146 36.12 -12.97 36.02
C PRO A 146 35.12 -12.37 37.02
N LEU A 147 35.47 -12.47 38.31
CA LEU A 147 34.74 -12.03 39.51
C LEU A 147 34.18 -10.59 39.45
N ALA A 148 34.54 -9.79 38.44
CA ALA A 148 34.14 -8.40 38.25
C ALA A 148 32.64 -8.18 37.94
N ALA A 149 31.89 -9.23 37.55
CA ALA A 149 30.43 -9.12 37.37
C ALA A 149 29.62 -9.24 38.68
N ARG A 150 30.27 -9.58 39.81
CA ARG A 150 29.67 -9.66 41.14
C ARG A 150 29.77 -8.33 41.92
N ILE A 151 29.49 -7.18 41.30
CA ILE A 151 29.16 -6.00 42.10
C ILE A 151 27.67 -6.08 42.45
N VAL A 152 27.43 -6.74 43.58
CA VAL A 152 26.23 -6.54 44.38
C VAL A 152 26.23 -5.09 44.85
N VAL A 153 25.47 -4.21 44.21
CA VAL A 153 25.02 -2.98 44.88
C VAL A 153 23.70 -3.32 45.57
N SER A 154 23.81 -3.90 46.76
CA SER A 154 22.80 -3.73 47.80
C SER A 154 23.24 -2.53 48.63
N LEU A 155 22.51 -1.42 48.57
CA LEU A 155 22.40 -0.37 49.61
C LEU A 155 21.21 0.54 49.24
N PRO A 156 20.56 1.16 50.24
CA PRO A 156 19.10 1.20 50.37
C PRO A 156 18.46 2.40 49.66
N ALA A 157 17.16 2.27 49.38
CA ALA A 157 16.31 3.36 48.94
C ALA A 157 16.40 4.53 49.93
N THR A 158 17.20 5.55 49.57
CA THR A 158 17.21 6.81 50.27
C THR A 158 16.41 7.79 49.42
N ASN A 159 15.16 7.98 49.84
CA ASN A 159 14.31 9.07 49.41
C ASN A 159 15.03 10.39 49.74
N VAL A 160 15.48 11.10 48.71
CA VAL A 160 15.90 12.49 48.84
C VAL A 160 15.35 13.26 47.64
N ASN A 161 14.33 14.08 47.90
CA ASN A 161 13.84 15.11 46.99
C ASN A 161 15.01 15.96 46.45
N PRO A 162 15.04 16.32 45.16
CA PRO A 162 15.95 17.36 44.70
C PRO A 162 15.47 18.75 45.19
N PRO A 163 16.36 19.57 45.78
CA PRO A 163 16.04 20.92 46.19
C PRO A 163 16.00 21.89 44.99
N MET A 164 15.08 22.85 45.07
CA MET A 164 14.98 24.01 44.19
C MET A 164 16.27 24.82 44.12
N THR A 165 16.58 25.35 42.94
CA THR A 165 17.25 26.65 42.80
C THR A 165 16.55 27.52 41.74
N PRO A 166 16.64 28.87 41.86
CA PRO A 166 15.65 29.81 41.36
C PRO A 166 16.10 30.65 40.15
N SER A 167 15.09 31.14 39.40
CA SER A 167 14.90 32.46 38.73
C SER A 167 16.10 33.10 37.98
N THR A 168 16.00 33.74 36.80
CA THR A 168 15.04 34.77 36.35
C THR A 168 15.41 35.20 34.91
N SER A 169 14.43 35.56 34.08
CA SER A 169 14.34 36.83 33.30
C SER A 169 13.51 36.61 32.03
N SER A 170 12.21 36.94 32.09
CA SER A 170 11.59 38.15 31.51
C SER A 170 11.16 37.93 30.05
N GLN A 171 9.86 37.72 29.81
CA GLN A 171 8.92 38.74 29.30
C GLN A 171 9.19 39.05 27.82
N SER A 172 8.32 38.74 26.85
CA SER A 172 6.94 39.22 26.76
C SER A 172 6.19 38.47 25.65
N GLN A 173 4.94 38.08 25.90
CA GLN A 173 3.92 38.01 24.86
C GLN A 173 3.43 39.44 24.53
N PRO A 174 2.71 39.62 23.42
CA PRO A 174 1.31 39.94 23.63
C PRO A 174 0.35 39.00 22.89
N SER A 175 -0.75 38.76 23.59
CA SER A 175 -1.96 38.09 23.19
C SER A 175 -2.90 39.09 22.50
N GLU A 176 -3.64 38.65 21.48
CA GLU A 176 -5.01 39.14 21.28
C GLU A 176 -5.97 37.95 21.25
N ARG A 177 -7.12 38.15 21.88
CA ARG A 177 -8.09 37.14 22.33
C ARG A 177 -9.46 37.42 21.72
N GLY A 178 -9.94 36.47 20.92
CA GLY A 178 -11.35 36.00 20.82
C GLY A 178 -12.36 36.86 20.03
N PRO A 179 -13.62 36.38 19.83
CA PRO A 179 -14.24 35.19 20.44
C PRO A 179 -15.14 34.29 19.53
N GLY A 180 -15.54 33.12 20.06
CA GLY A 180 -16.72 32.31 19.66
C GLY A 180 -16.50 31.31 18.51
N ASP A 181 -17.00 30.08 18.47
CA ASP A 181 -18.01 29.39 19.27
C ASP A 181 -17.97 27.86 18.92
N ALA A 182 -18.45 27.05 19.86
CA ALA A 182 -19.03 25.70 19.73
C ALA A 182 -18.27 24.54 19.04
N GLY A 183 -17.93 23.54 19.85
CA GLY A 183 -18.49 22.19 19.66
C GLY A 183 -17.52 21.06 19.24
N GLY A 184 -17.47 20.00 20.06
CA GLY A 184 -17.17 18.65 19.57
C GLY A 184 -15.87 18.01 20.06
N THR A 185 -15.88 17.50 21.30
CA THR A 185 -14.95 16.48 21.78
C THR A 185 -15.02 15.22 20.88
N VAL A 186 -13.91 14.77 20.32
CA VAL A 186 -13.76 13.37 19.87
C VAL A 186 -12.51 12.79 20.52
N ILE A 187 -12.78 11.83 21.39
CA ILE A 187 -11.80 11.03 22.11
C ILE A 187 -11.12 10.09 21.12
N ALA A 188 -9.78 10.14 21.10
CA ALA A 188 -8.96 9.12 20.47
C ALA A 188 -9.12 7.81 21.25
N HIS A 189 -9.69 6.79 20.61
CA HIS A 189 -9.60 5.41 21.07
C HIS A 189 -8.70 4.64 20.11
N GLY A 190 -7.46 4.44 20.54
CA GLY A 190 -6.59 3.41 19.99
C GLY A 190 -7.13 2.03 20.40
N ILE A 191 -7.28 1.16 19.41
CA ILE A 191 -7.52 -0.27 19.64
C ILE A 191 -6.30 -1.02 19.08
N PRO A 192 -5.64 -1.88 19.88
CA PRO A 192 -4.55 -2.71 19.42
C PRO A 192 -5.10 -4.00 18.81
N LEU A 193 -4.68 -4.35 17.59
CA LEU A 193 -4.90 -5.68 17.03
C LEU A 193 -3.57 -6.44 17.07
N LYS A 194 -3.44 -7.30 18.09
CA LYS A 194 -2.46 -8.38 18.16
C LYS A 194 -3.05 -9.64 17.51
N ASP A 195 -2.20 -10.33 16.75
CA ASP A 195 -2.14 -11.79 16.59
C ASP A 195 -3.45 -12.57 16.40
N GLN A 196 -3.85 -12.73 15.13
CA GLN A 196 -4.44 -14.00 14.69
C GLN A 196 -4.42 -14.08 13.17
N TYR A 197 -3.53 -14.89 12.59
CA TYR A 197 -3.76 -15.74 11.40
C TYR A 197 -2.46 -16.53 11.15
N ILE A 198 -2.33 -17.65 11.87
CA ILE A 198 -1.48 -18.78 11.47
C ILE A 198 -2.41 -19.82 10.84
N GLY A 199 -2.05 -20.28 9.64
CA GLY A 199 -2.45 -21.58 9.12
C GLY A 199 -3.49 -21.53 8.01
N LEU A 200 -3.01 -21.65 6.76
CA LEU A 200 -3.38 -22.75 5.86
C LEU A 200 -2.46 -22.70 4.63
N ILE A 201 -1.38 -23.47 4.71
CA ILE A 201 -0.59 -23.91 3.56
C ILE A 201 -1.42 -24.97 2.83
N GLY A 202 -1.69 -24.74 1.55
CA GLY A 202 -2.48 -25.63 0.69
C GLY A 202 -2.12 -25.48 -0.78
N SER A 203 -1.03 -26.13 -1.18
CA SER A 203 -0.77 -26.75 -2.48
C SER A 203 -1.32 -26.07 -3.75
N ARG A 204 -0.45 -25.41 -4.52
CA ARG A 204 -0.51 -25.50 -5.99
C ARG A 204 0.82 -25.97 -6.55
N GLN A 205 0.72 -27.10 -7.23
CA GLN A 205 1.82 -27.80 -7.87
C GLN A 205 2.49 -26.95 -8.94
N GLN A 206 3.80 -27.13 -9.03
CA GLN A 206 4.62 -26.87 -10.21
C GLN A 206 4.02 -27.56 -11.44
N THR A 207 3.83 -26.81 -12.51
CA THR A 207 3.92 -27.34 -13.87
C THR A 207 4.91 -26.47 -14.65
N LYS A 208 6.19 -26.86 -14.60
CA LYS A 208 7.21 -26.43 -15.56
C LYS A 208 7.55 -27.62 -16.47
N GLY A 209 7.37 -27.42 -17.76
CA GLY A 209 8.25 -27.94 -18.80
C GLY A 209 8.13 -29.41 -19.18
N GLN A 210 7.30 -29.68 -20.19
CA GLN A 210 7.57 -30.74 -21.17
C GLN A 210 6.86 -30.45 -22.49
N GLU A 211 7.44 -29.55 -23.30
CA GLU A 211 7.19 -29.56 -24.74
C GLU A 211 8.55 -29.47 -25.47
N ARG A 212 9.10 -30.66 -25.72
CA ARG A 212 10.06 -30.89 -26.80
C ARG A 212 9.88 -32.33 -27.29
N LEU A 213 9.69 -32.44 -28.61
CA LEU A 213 9.59 -33.64 -29.45
C LEU A 213 8.30 -34.46 -29.31
N MET A 214 7.40 -34.34 -30.28
CA MET A 214 7.31 -35.29 -31.41
C MET A 214 6.23 -34.84 -32.41
N ILE A 215 6.55 -35.04 -33.70
CA ILE A 215 5.77 -34.86 -34.94
C ILE A 215 5.80 -33.44 -35.54
#